data_AF-A0A935QA29-F1
#
_entry.id   AF-A0A935QA29-F1
#
_cell.length_a   1.000
_cell.length_b   1.000
_cell.length_c   1.000
_cell.angle_alpha   90.00
_cell.angle_beta   90.00
_cell.angle_gamma   90.00
#
_symmetry.space_group_name_H-M   'P 1'
#
loop_
_entity.id
_entity.type
_entity.pdbx_description
1 polymer ?
#
loop_
_entity_poly.entity_id
_entity_poly.type
_entity_poly.pdbx_seq_one_letter_code
_entity_poly.pdbx_strand_id
1 'polypeptide(L)'
;MSFRQGQQGTYVLEAATGAVRMVGETSGSNLGPSWHPGGQELVVALSKAGQPDIYRLGLDGRIIRRLTVAESIEVSPSWAPGGREIVFTSDRTGSPQLYVMEADGTGRRRLTFEGKYNDSAEWSPRGDRIVYACREQEITQLMLIDAGGENRRLLTDASWRNCEDPSWAPDGRHVVFASDRTGVFKLYVLDVEDGSIRQLTKGAEPDTTPDWSQ
;
A
#
# COMPACT_ATOMS: atom_id res chain seq x y z
N MET A 1 -8.63 -2.02 5.00
CA MET A 1 -9.85 -2.70 4.50
C MET A 1 -10.99 -2.38 5.47
N SER A 2 -12.17 -1.98 4.99
CA SER A 2 -13.31 -1.65 5.87
C SER A 2 -14.49 -2.58 5.61
N PHE A 3 -15.18 -2.99 6.67
CA PHE A 3 -16.35 -3.85 6.64
C PHE A 3 -17.58 -3.05 7.09
N ARG A 4 -18.66 -3.06 6.31
CA ARG A 4 -19.93 -2.50 6.77
C ARG A 4 -21.12 -3.33 6.27
N GLN A 5 -22.02 -3.71 7.18
CA GLN A 5 -23.23 -4.50 6.89
C GLN A 5 -22.96 -5.81 6.11
N GLY A 6 -21.83 -6.47 6.36
CA GLY A 6 -21.49 -7.75 5.73
C GLY A 6 -20.89 -7.66 4.32
N GLN A 7 -20.67 -6.45 3.78
CA GLN A 7 -19.99 -6.24 2.51
C GLN A 7 -18.56 -5.71 2.72
N GLN A 8 -17.60 -6.31 1.99
CA GLN A 8 -16.23 -5.80 1.89
C GLN A 8 -16.18 -4.70 0.83
N GLY A 9 -15.59 -3.54 1.17
CA GLY A 9 -15.43 -2.48 0.19
C GLY A 9 -14.61 -1.31 0.66
N THR A 10 -14.31 -0.43 -0.29
CA THR A 10 -13.74 0.88 -0.03
C THR A 10 -14.87 1.84 0.30
N TYR A 11 -14.73 2.54 1.42
CA TYR A 11 -15.64 3.58 1.86
C TYR A 11 -14.89 4.91 2.00
N VAL A 12 -15.54 6.01 1.65
CA VAL A 12 -15.08 7.36 1.93
C VAL A 12 -15.94 7.93 3.04
N LEU A 13 -15.29 8.34 4.13
CA LEU A 13 -15.89 9.07 5.24
C LEU A 13 -15.56 10.56 5.07
N GLU A 14 -16.58 11.40 5.03
CA GLU A 14 -16.42 12.85 5.12
C GLU A 14 -16.26 13.24 6.59
N ALA A 15 -15.04 13.64 6.98
CA ALA A 15 -14.69 13.91 8.38
C ALA A 15 -15.54 15.02 9.04
N ALA A 16 -16.00 16.01 8.26
CA ALA A 16 -16.76 17.14 8.76
C ALA A 16 -18.22 16.80 9.07
N THR A 17 -18.83 15.88 8.31
CA THR A 17 -20.26 15.59 8.36
C THR A 17 -20.55 14.22 8.95
N GLY A 18 -19.55 13.34 9.03
CA GLY A 18 -19.72 11.93 9.36
C GLY A 18 -20.39 11.12 8.24
N ALA A 19 -20.62 11.71 7.07
CA ALA A 19 -21.24 11.02 5.95
C ALA A 19 -20.31 9.94 5.40
N VAL A 20 -20.83 8.75 5.16
CA VAL A 20 -20.05 7.61 4.64
C VAL A 20 -20.69 7.12 3.36
N ARG A 21 -19.87 6.94 2.32
CA ARG A 21 -20.29 6.36 1.04
C ARG A 21 -19.35 5.23 0.60
N MET A 22 -19.91 4.18 0.02
CA MET A 22 -19.13 3.12 -0.60
C MET A 22 -18.68 3.55 -2.00
N VAL A 23 -17.44 3.28 -2.37
CA VAL A 23 -16.86 3.68 -3.67
C VAL A 23 -16.40 2.49 -4.52
N GLY A 24 -16.32 1.29 -3.94
CA GLY A 24 -16.03 0.06 -4.68
C GLY A 24 -16.09 -1.18 -3.80
N GLU A 25 -16.39 -2.33 -4.40
CA GLU A 25 -16.22 -3.64 -3.79
C GLU A 25 -14.75 -4.06 -3.95
N THR A 26 -14.11 -4.47 -2.85
CA THR A 26 -12.70 -4.88 -2.81
C THR A 26 -12.61 -6.25 -2.14
N SER A 27 -11.79 -7.15 -2.66
CA SER A 27 -11.56 -8.49 -2.09
C SER A 27 -10.09 -8.68 -1.70
N GLY A 28 -9.79 -8.88 -0.41
CA GLY A 28 -8.42 -9.17 0.07
C GLY A 28 -7.83 -8.13 1.02
N SER A 29 -6.92 -8.57 1.90
CA SER A 29 -6.14 -7.74 2.82
C SER A 29 -5.21 -6.79 2.03
N ASN A 30 -5.25 -5.49 2.36
CA ASN A 30 -4.48 -4.38 1.77
C ASN A 30 -4.87 -3.74 0.42
N LEU A 31 -6.13 -3.88 -0.03
CA LEU A 31 -6.64 -3.07 -1.16
C LEU A 31 -7.09 -1.65 -0.78
N GLY A 32 -6.29 -0.92 0.01
CA GLY A 32 -6.60 0.47 0.34
C GLY A 32 -6.62 1.34 -0.93
N PRO A 33 -7.62 2.22 -1.12
CA PRO A 33 -7.49 3.28 -2.13
C PRO A 33 -6.28 4.15 -1.78
N SER A 34 -5.52 4.59 -2.77
CA SER A 34 -4.55 5.67 -2.56
C SER A 34 -5.10 6.97 -3.11
N TRP A 35 -5.09 8.01 -2.29
CA TRP A 35 -5.55 9.34 -2.66
C TRP A 35 -4.54 10.01 -3.59
N HIS A 36 -5.03 10.60 -4.67
CA HIS A 36 -4.20 11.51 -5.46
C HIS A 36 -3.81 12.71 -4.56
N PRO A 37 -2.56 13.19 -4.60
CA PRO A 37 -2.09 14.29 -3.73
C PRO A 37 -2.93 15.58 -3.82
N GLY A 38 -3.59 15.80 -4.97
CA GLY A 38 -4.53 16.90 -5.18
C GLY A 38 -5.94 16.70 -4.57
N GLY A 39 -6.20 15.58 -3.89
CA GLY A 39 -7.39 15.33 -3.07
C GLY A 39 -8.71 15.05 -3.81
N GLN A 40 -8.74 15.08 -5.14
CA GLN A 40 -9.99 14.97 -5.93
C GLN A 40 -10.25 13.59 -6.51
N GLU A 41 -9.32 12.65 -6.33
CA GLU A 41 -9.35 11.36 -7.00
C GLU A 41 -8.61 10.33 -6.15
N LEU A 42 -8.84 9.06 -6.46
CA LEU A 42 -8.16 7.94 -5.85
C LEU A 42 -7.83 6.87 -6.90
N VAL A 43 -6.82 6.06 -6.61
CA VAL A 43 -6.55 4.82 -7.34
C VAL A 43 -6.93 3.62 -6.50
N VAL A 44 -7.56 2.63 -7.11
CA VAL A 44 -8.07 1.40 -6.47
C VAL A 44 -7.85 0.21 -7.37
N ALA A 45 -7.70 -0.96 -6.75
CA ALA A 45 -7.80 -2.24 -7.45
C ALA A 45 -9.27 -2.71 -7.46
N LEU A 46 -9.81 -3.08 -8.62
CA LEU A 46 -11.17 -3.60 -8.76
C LEU A 46 -11.20 -4.84 -9.66
N SER A 47 -11.98 -5.86 -9.28
CA SER A 47 -12.14 -7.11 -10.05
C SER A 47 -13.31 -7.07 -11.07
N LYS A 48 -13.66 -5.87 -11.57
CA LYS A 48 -14.85 -5.67 -12.43
C LYS A 48 -14.80 -6.42 -13.76
N ALA A 49 -13.60 -6.81 -14.21
CA ALA A 49 -13.38 -7.43 -15.51
C ALA A 49 -12.75 -8.84 -15.39
N GLY A 50 -12.91 -9.50 -14.25
CA GLY A 50 -12.28 -10.79 -13.96
C GLY A 50 -11.17 -10.64 -12.93
N GLN A 51 -9.91 -10.64 -13.39
CA GLN A 51 -8.77 -10.37 -12.50
C GLN A 51 -8.77 -8.90 -12.03
N PRO A 52 -8.23 -8.61 -10.83
CA PRO A 52 -8.10 -7.23 -10.35
C PRO A 52 -7.23 -6.39 -11.29
N ASP A 53 -7.75 -5.22 -11.65
CA ASP A 53 -7.01 -4.17 -12.35
C ASP A 53 -7.00 -2.89 -11.54
N ILE A 54 -6.07 -1.98 -11.86
CA ILE A 54 -6.00 -0.65 -11.26
C ILE A 54 -6.89 0.33 -12.02
N TYR A 55 -7.71 1.06 -11.28
CA TYR A 55 -8.63 2.08 -11.77
C TYR A 55 -8.40 3.40 -11.04
N ARG A 56 -8.59 4.50 -11.76
CA ARG A 56 -8.68 5.86 -11.21
C ARG A 56 -10.14 6.26 -11.09
N LEU A 57 -10.54 6.70 -9.90
CA LEU A 57 -11.91 7.07 -9.56
C LEU A 57 -11.96 8.51 -9.07
N GLY A 58 -13.07 9.20 -9.34
CA GLY A 58 -13.38 10.50 -8.77
C GLY A 58 -13.98 10.40 -7.36
N LEU A 59 -14.10 11.54 -6.67
CA LEU A 59 -14.80 11.65 -5.38
C LEU A 59 -16.31 11.39 -5.45
N ASP A 60 -16.86 11.14 -6.62
CA ASP A 60 -18.24 10.70 -6.79
C ASP A 60 -18.34 9.17 -6.95
N GLY A 61 -17.20 8.46 -6.95
CA GLY A 61 -17.13 7.01 -7.19
C GLY A 61 -17.21 6.64 -8.67
N ARG A 62 -17.26 7.61 -9.59
CA ARG A 62 -17.22 7.32 -11.03
C ARG A 62 -15.82 6.87 -11.42
N ILE A 63 -15.76 5.82 -12.23
CA ILE A 63 -14.50 5.39 -12.86
C ILE A 63 -14.14 6.44 -13.91
N ILE A 64 -13.01 7.11 -13.68
CA ILE A 64 -12.41 8.06 -14.63
C ILE A 64 -11.69 7.27 -15.72
N ARG A 65 -10.89 6.28 -15.31
CA ARG A 65 -10.08 5.47 -16.22
C ARG A 65 -9.72 4.11 -15.60
N ARG A 66 -9.66 3.08 -16.45
CA ARG A 66 -8.99 1.81 -16.15
C ARG A 66 -7.53 1.94 -16.60
N LEU A 67 -6.58 1.84 -15.67
CA LEU A 67 -5.15 2.10 -15.91
C LEU A 67 -4.40 0.84 -16.36
N THR A 68 -4.84 -0.33 -15.91
CA THR A 68 -4.30 -1.63 -16.33
C THR A 68 -5.34 -2.47 -17.04
N VAL A 69 -4.86 -3.25 -18.01
CA VAL A 69 -5.60 -4.31 -18.68
C VAL A 69 -4.59 -5.42 -18.84
N ALA A 70 -4.61 -6.39 -17.95
CA ALA A 70 -3.65 -7.49 -17.93
C ALA A 70 -4.32 -8.83 -17.62
N GLU A 71 -3.68 -9.92 -18.01
CA GLU A 71 -4.06 -11.28 -17.62
C GLU A 71 -3.40 -11.69 -16.29
N SER A 72 -3.01 -10.70 -15.48
CA SER A 72 -2.38 -10.81 -14.18
C SER A 72 -3.20 -10.07 -13.13
N ILE A 73 -2.92 -10.34 -11.85
CA ILE A 73 -3.48 -9.61 -10.72
C ILE A 73 -2.72 -8.29 -10.57
N GLU A 74 -3.43 -7.17 -10.57
CA GLU A 74 -2.89 -5.84 -10.33
C GLU A 74 -3.55 -5.22 -9.09
N VAL A 75 -2.77 -5.02 -8.02
CA VAL A 75 -3.28 -4.65 -6.69
C VAL A 75 -2.39 -3.62 -5.98
N SER A 76 -2.83 -3.17 -4.80
CA SER A 76 -2.08 -2.31 -3.89
C SER A 76 -1.49 -1.03 -4.53
N PRO A 77 -2.29 -0.22 -5.27
CA PRO A 77 -1.77 0.98 -5.92
C PRO A 77 -1.50 2.10 -4.91
N SER A 78 -0.38 2.81 -5.08
CA SER A 78 -0.02 4.00 -4.29
C SER A 78 0.49 5.12 -5.19
N TRP A 79 -0.06 6.34 -5.02
CA TRP A 79 0.39 7.52 -5.73
C TRP A 79 1.76 7.99 -5.25
N ALA A 80 2.61 8.39 -6.19
CA ALA A 80 3.75 9.24 -5.89
C ALA A 80 3.25 10.62 -5.41
N PRO A 81 3.97 11.30 -4.49
CA PRO A 81 3.54 12.59 -3.92
C PRO A 81 3.42 13.70 -4.97
N GLY A 82 4.09 13.58 -6.12
CA GLY A 82 3.95 14.49 -7.25
C GLY A 82 2.71 14.25 -8.14
N GLY A 83 1.93 13.19 -7.89
CA GLY A 83 0.73 12.84 -8.66
C GLY A 83 0.99 12.38 -10.09
N ARG A 84 2.25 12.11 -10.45
CA ARG A 84 2.65 11.73 -11.81
C ARG A 84 2.80 10.22 -12.01
N GLU A 85 3.14 9.51 -10.96
CA GLU A 85 3.43 8.08 -11.01
C GLU A 85 2.59 7.34 -9.98
N ILE A 86 2.36 6.05 -10.25
CA ILE A 86 1.66 5.12 -9.38
C ILE A 86 2.53 3.88 -9.25
N VAL A 87 2.91 3.52 -8.03
CA VAL A 87 3.46 2.18 -7.73
C VAL A 87 2.31 1.22 -7.50
N PHE A 88 2.44 -0.03 -7.92
CA PHE A 88 1.45 -1.08 -7.73
C PHE A 88 2.12 -2.45 -7.73
N THR A 89 1.40 -3.45 -7.26
CA THR A 89 1.83 -4.84 -7.25
C THR A 89 1.25 -5.59 -8.42
N SER A 90 2.07 -6.37 -9.11
CA SER A 90 1.64 -7.26 -10.19
C SER A 90 2.33 -8.61 -10.12
N ASP A 91 1.56 -9.68 -10.36
CA ASP A 91 2.07 -11.05 -10.45
C ASP A 91 2.37 -11.50 -11.89
N ARG A 92 2.38 -10.59 -12.86
CA ARG A 92 2.60 -10.87 -14.30
C ARG A 92 3.86 -11.64 -14.64
N THR A 93 4.84 -11.67 -13.74
CA THR A 93 6.10 -12.41 -13.87
C THR A 93 6.15 -13.69 -13.02
N GLY A 94 4.99 -14.21 -12.59
CA GLY A 94 4.83 -15.46 -11.85
C GLY A 94 4.71 -15.32 -10.34
N SER A 95 5.27 -14.26 -9.74
CA SER A 95 5.04 -13.91 -8.34
C SER A 95 4.83 -12.40 -8.17
N PRO A 96 4.18 -11.95 -7.08
CA PRO A 96 3.95 -10.53 -6.82
C PRO A 96 5.24 -9.72 -6.72
N GLN A 97 5.31 -8.67 -7.53
CA GLN A 97 6.44 -7.77 -7.67
C GLN A 97 5.93 -6.34 -7.81
N LEU A 98 6.78 -5.38 -7.46
CA LEU A 98 6.43 -3.97 -7.59
C LEU A 98 6.71 -3.47 -9.00
N TYR A 99 5.78 -2.68 -9.50
CA TYR A 99 5.86 -1.97 -10.76
C TYR A 99 5.46 -0.53 -10.54
N VAL A 100 5.90 0.34 -11.44
CA VAL A 100 5.47 1.74 -11.51
C VAL A 100 4.93 2.03 -12.91
N MET A 101 4.00 2.96 -12.99
CA MET A 101 3.45 3.50 -14.22
C MET A 101 3.17 4.99 -14.08
N GLU A 102 3.03 5.67 -15.22
CA GLU A 102 2.52 7.03 -15.29
C GLU A 102 1.04 7.08 -14.84
N ALA A 103 0.59 8.25 -14.38
CA ALA A 103 -0.78 8.54 -13.93
C ALA A 103 -1.87 8.20 -14.95
N ASP A 104 -1.49 8.11 -16.23
CA ASP A 104 -2.37 7.80 -17.34
C ASP A 104 -2.41 6.31 -17.72
N GLY A 105 -1.57 5.48 -17.07
CA GLY A 105 -1.44 4.03 -17.25
C GLY A 105 -0.30 3.59 -18.18
N THR A 106 0.43 4.54 -18.77
CA THR A 106 1.58 4.27 -19.67
C THR A 106 2.89 4.10 -18.90
N GLY A 107 4.01 3.86 -19.61
CA GLY A 107 5.34 3.87 -18.99
C GLY A 107 5.62 2.74 -17.98
N ARG A 108 4.84 1.64 -18.02
CA ARG A 108 4.94 0.56 -17.03
C ARG A 108 6.34 -0.04 -16.99
N ARG A 109 6.99 -0.03 -15.82
CA ARG A 109 8.29 -0.69 -15.60
C ARG A 109 8.32 -1.40 -14.24
N ARG A 110 9.12 -2.46 -14.14
CA ARG A 110 9.31 -3.23 -12.91
C ARG A 110 10.32 -2.52 -12.00
N LEU A 111 10.05 -2.48 -10.70
CA LEU A 111 10.93 -1.91 -9.68
C LEU A 111 11.73 -2.98 -8.94
N THR A 112 11.10 -4.09 -8.55
CA THR A 112 11.76 -5.12 -7.71
C THR A 112 12.17 -6.33 -8.51
N PHE A 113 13.43 -6.74 -8.40
CA PHE A 113 13.98 -7.95 -9.04
C PHE A 113 14.44 -9.00 -8.03
N GLU A 114 14.54 -8.62 -6.75
CA GLU A 114 14.86 -9.48 -5.62
C GLU A 114 13.63 -9.69 -4.73
N GLY A 115 13.64 -10.75 -3.91
CA GLY A 115 12.52 -11.12 -3.04
C GLY A 115 11.46 -11.95 -3.80
N LYS A 116 10.89 -12.94 -3.11
CA LYS A 116 9.95 -13.90 -3.73
C LYS A 116 8.55 -13.33 -3.88
N TYR A 117 8.14 -12.42 -3.00
CA TYR A 117 6.81 -11.82 -2.95
C TYR A 117 6.96 -10.40 -2.40
N ASN A 118 6.78 -9.40 -3.25
CA ASN A 118 6.88 -7.98 -2.90
C ASN A 118 5.54 -7.31 -3.15
N ASP A 119 4.99 -6.64 -2.14
CA ASP A 119 3.65 -6.05 -2.17
C ASP A 119 3.53 -4.86 -1.19
N SER A 120 2.35 -4.23 -1.14
CA SER A 120 1.97 -3.17 -0.20
C SER A 120 2.98 -2.02 -0.20
N ALA A 121 3.33 -1.56 -1.40
CA ALA A 121 4.30 -0.49 -1.59
C ALA A 121 3.70 0.89 -1.37
N GLU A 122 4.49 1.80 -0.81
CA GLU A 122 4.09 3.17 -0.57
C GLU A 122 5.26 4.13 -0.78
N TRP A 123 4.97 5.23 -1.47
CA TRP A 123 5.93 6.30 -1.70
C TRP A 123 6.16 7.12 -0.43
N SER A 124 7.43 7.44 -0.18
CA SER A 124 7.79 8.52 0.74
C SER A 124 7.12 9.82 0.28
N PRO A 125 6.57 10.64 1.20
CA PRO A 125 6.06 11.98 0.89
C PRO A 125 7.10 12.89 0.20
N ARG A 126 8.38 12.57 0.33
CA ARG A 126 9.48 13.26 -0.38
C ARG A 126 9.67 12.83 -1.83
N GLY A 127 9.08 11.69 -2.22
CA GLY A 127 9.14 11.18 -3.59
C GLY A 127 10.49 10.57 -3.99
N ASP A 128 11.36 10.30 -3.03
CA ASP A 128 12.71 9.79 -3.25
C ASP A 128 12.84 8.28 -2.97
N ARG A 129 11.94 7.71 -2.16
CA ARG A 129 12.01 6.33 -1.68
C ARG A 129 10.65 5.66 -1.67
N ILE A 130 10.65 4.33 -1.71
CA ILE A 130 9.46 3.48 -1.60
C ILE A 130 9.69 2.42 -0.53
N VAL A 131 8.77 2.33 0.43
CA VAL A 131 8.72 1.24 1.42
C VAL A 131 7.76 0.17 0.93
N TYR A 132 8.05 -1.10 1.24
CA TYR A 132 7.19 -2.20 0.83
C TYR A 132 7.35 -3.42 1.73
N ALA A 133 6.37 -4.31 1.69
CA ALA A 133 6.41 -5.60 2.36
C ALA A 133 7.02 -6.67 1.44
N CYS A 134 8.02 -7.39 1.93
CA CYS A 134 8.67 -8.50 1.25
C CYS A 134 8.47 -9.77 2.06
N ARG A 135 7.80 -10.77 1.49
CA ARG A 135 7.63 -12.08 2.11
C ARG A 135 8.60 -13.08 1.53
N GLU A 136 9.41 -13.66 2.40
CA GLU A 136 10.28 -14.79 2.09
C GLU A 136 9.91 -15.96 3.00
N GLN A 137 9.53 -17.09 2.38
CA GLN A 137 8.90 -18.21 3.08
C GLN A 137 7.65 -17.71 3.83
N GLU A 138 7.61 -17.82 5.15
CA GLU A 138 6.49 -17.44 6.02
C GLU A 138 6.77 -16.17 6.84
N ILE A 139 7.83 -15.43 6.51
CA ILE A 139 8.22 -14.21 7.22
C ILE A 139 8.11 -13.02 6.28
N THR A 140 7.26 -12.07 6.65
CA THR A 140 7.15 -10.77 5.97
C THR A 140 8.01 -9.73 6.68
N GLN A 141 8.85 -9.01 5.93
CA GLN A 141 9.66 -7.90 6.42
C GLN A 141 9.43 -6.64 5.60
N LEU A 142 9.71 -5.48 6.17
CA LEU A 142 9.72 -4.22 5.45
C LEU A 142 11.07 -4.00 4.79
N MET A 143 10.99 -3.58 3.54
CA MET A 143 12.12 -3.24 2.70
C MET A 143 11.98 -1.79 2.24
N LEU A 144 13.10 -1.18 1.86
CA LEU A 144 13.12 0.11 1.21
C LEU A 144 13.95 0.04 -0.06
N ILE A 145 13.51 0.75 -1.08
CA ILE A 145 14.23 1.04 -2.31
C ILE A 145 14.16 2.54 -2.59
N ASP A 146 15.04 3.03 -3.44
CA ASP A 146 14.88 4.34 -4.06
C ASP A 146 13.68 4.31 -5.01
N ALA A 147 13.14 5.49 -5.35
CA ALA A 147 12.06 5.68 -6.31
C ALA A 147 12.30 4.98 -7.67
N GLY A 148 13.57 4.84 -8.07
CA GLY A 148 13.97 4.15 -9.29
C GLY A 148 13.94 2.61 -9.19
N GLY A 149 13.94 2.04 -7.97
CA GLY A 149 14.03 0.61 -7.71
C GLY A 149 15.39 0.15 -7.19
N GLU A 150 16.39 1.03 -7.17
CA GLU A 150 17.74 0.74 -6.69
C GLU A 150 17.87 0.80 -5.16
N ASN A 151 19.07 0.50 -4.66
CA ASN A 151 19.45 0.66 -3.25
C ASN A 151 18.52 -0.05 -2.26
N ARG A 152 18.13 -1.28 -2.61
CA ARG A 152 17.34 -2.17 -1.75
C ARG A 152 18.01 -2.35 -0.38
N ARG A 153 17.29 -2.02 0.69
CA ARG A 153 17.72 -2.21 2.08
C ARG A 153 16.61 -2.78 2.95
N LEU A 154 16.99 -3.69 3.86
CA LEU A 154 16.09 -4.25 4.86
C LEU A 154 15.86 -3.22 5.97
N LEU A 155 14.60 -2.96 6.31
CA LEU A 155 14.22 -2.03 7.39
C LEU A 155 13.86 -2.74 8.70
N THR A 156 13.42 -3.99 8.62
CA THR A 156 13.01 -4.79 9.79
C THR A 156 13.77 -6.11 9.89
N ASP A 157 13.92 -6.65 11.10
CA ASP A 157 14.63 -7.90 11.34
C ASP A 157 13.66 -9.10 11.45
N ALA A 158 14.04 -10.26 10.91
CA ALA A 158 13.26 -11.50 10.98
C ALA A 158 12.98 -11.99 12.41
N SER A 159 13.82 -11.62 13.39
CA SER A 159 13.57 -11.82 14.82
C SER A 159 12.31 -11.07 15.30
N TRP A 160 11.81 -10.11 14.54
CA TRP A 160 10.57 -9.37 14.78
C TRP A 160 9.36 -9.98 14.09
N ARG A 161 9.45 -11.24 13.65
CA ARG A 161 8.36 -11.97 12.99
C ARG A 161 7.78 -11.13 11.85
N ASN A 162 6.47 -11.14 11.62
CA ASN A 162 5.89 -10.45 10.48
C ASN A 162 5.86 -8.94 10.71
N CYS A 163 6.24 -8.18 9.69
CA CYS A 163 6.14 -6.73 9.61
C CYS A 163 5.45 -6.39 8.29
N GLU A 164 4.23 -5.84 8.38
CA GLU A 164 3.31 -5.69 7.26
C GLU A 164 2.64 -4.31 7.28
N ASP A 165 1.95 -3.97 6.19
CA ASP A 165 1.13 -2.76 6.06
C ASP A 165 1.90 -1.46 6.40
N PRO A 166 3.02 -1.15 5.71
CA PRO A 166 3.73 0.09 5.98
C PRO A 166 2.91 1.31 5.57
N SER A 167 2.95 2.37 6.39
CA SER A 167 2.43 3.70 6.06
C SER A 167 3.43 4.81 6.46
N TRP A 168 3.75 5.72 5.55
CA TRP A 168 4.71 6.79 5.73
C TRP A 168 4.09 7.94 6.50
N ALA A 169 4.80 8.41 7.51
CA ALA A 169 4.51 9.68 8.14
C ALA A 169 4.82 10.84 7.16
N PRO A 170 4.06 11.95 7.20
CA PRO A 170 4.26 13.13 6.35
C PRO A 170 5.67 13.75 6.41
N ASP A 171 6.44 13.45 7.47
CA ASP A 171 7.81 13.92 7.61
C ASP A 171 8.81 13.23 6.67
N GLY A 172 8.43 12.14 6.01
CA GLY A 172 9.27 11.35 5.12
C GLY A 172 10.45 10.68 5.83
N ARG A 173 10.35 10.47 7.14
CA ARG A 173 11.36 9.80 7.98
C ARG A 173 10.80 8.61 8.74
N HIS A 174 9.55 8.69 9.18
CA HIS A 174 8.95 7.62 9.96
C HIS A 174 8.00 6.77 9.13
N VAL A 175 7.94 5.48 9.45
CA VAL A 175 6.98 4.52 8.89
C VAL A 175 6.26 3.84 10.04
N VAL A 176 4.93 3.89 10.06
CA VAL A 176 4.12 3.01 10.92
C VAL A 176 3.88 1.70 10.20
N PHE A 177 3.79 0.60 10.94
CA PHE A 177 3.53 -0.72 10.39
C PHE A 177 2.94 -1.65 11.45
N ALA A 178 2.34 -2.75 11.01
CA ALA A 178 1.81 -3.80 11.87
C ALA A 178 2.84 -4.92 12.07
N SER A 179 2.98 -5.41 13.30
CA SER A 179 3.85 -6.56 13.57
C SER A 179 3.32 -7.46 14.70
N ASP A 180 3.44 -8.77 14.52
CA ASP A 180 3.03 -9.81 15.47
C ASP A 180 4.15 -10.22 16.44
N ARG A 181 5.24 -9.43 16.54
CA ARG A 181 6.40 -9.72 17.38
C ARG A 181 6.09 -9.94 18.87
N THR A 182 4.95 -9.44 19.35
CA THR A 182 4.46 -9.61 20.72
C THR A 182 3.38 -10.69 20.87
N GLY A 183 3.18 -11.54 19.85
CA GLY A 183 2.23 -12.66 19.84
C GLY A 183 0.91 -12.37 19.13
N VAL A 184 0.48 -11.11 19.11
CA VAL A 184 -0.63 -10.59 18.29
C VAL A 184 -0.15 -9.34 17.55
N PHE A 185 -0.75 -9.03 16.39
CA PHE A 185 -0.41 -7.84 15.63
C PHE A 185 -0.62 -6.56 16.46
N LYS A 186 0.40 -5.71 16.47
CA LYS A 186 0.39 -4.38 17.09
C LYS A 186 1.02 -3.38 16.15
N LEU A 187 0.73 -2.11 16.37
CA LEU A 187 1.31 -1.03 15.58
C LEU A 187 2.63 -0.59 16.18
N TYR A 188 3.60 -0.38 15.31
CA TYR A 188 4.94 0.10 15.62
C TYR A 188 5.28 1.26 14.69
N VAL A 189 6.15 2.15 15.14
CA VAL A 189 6.76 3.16 14.29
C VAL A 189 8.27 2.91 14.21
N LEU A 190 8.79 2.97 13.00
CA LEU A 190 10.19 2.86 12.65
C LEU A 190 10.69 4.23 12.17
N ASP A 191 11.89 4.60 12.59
CA ASP A 191 12.68 5.65 11.96
C ASP A 191 13.55 5.04 10.86
N VAL A 192 13.36 5.46 9.61
CA VAL A 192 14.05 4.86 8.46
C VAL A 192 15.52 5.29 8.35
N GLU A 193 15.96 6.29 9.09
CA GLU A 193 17.35 6.77 9.02
C GLU A 193 18.26 6.06 10.03
N ASP A 194 17.79 5.87 11.26
CA ASP A 194 18.58 5.22 12.33
C ASP A 194 18.12 3.80 12.70
N GLY A 195 16.99 3.34 12.15
CA GLY A 195 16.46 2.00 12.38
C GLY A 195 15.79 1.81 13.74
N SER A 196 15.61 2.89 14.53
CA SER A 196 14.97 2.81 15.83
C SER A 196 13.48 2.49 15.69
N ILE A 197 12.97 1.65 16.60
CA ILE A 197 11.56 1.24 16.60
C ILE A 197 10.95 1.46 17.98
N ARG A 198 9.72 1.96 18.02
CA ARG A 198 8.87 1.91 19.22
C ARG A 198 7.49 1.34 18.92
N GLN A 199 6.96 0.62 19.90
CA GLN A 199 5.58 0.15 19.89
C GLN A 199 4.61 1.33 20.15
N LEU A 200 3.53 1.40 19.37
CA LEU A 200 2.47 2.40 19.51
C LEU A 200 1.28 1.87 20.30
N THR A 201 0.81 0.67 19.98
CA THR A 201 -0.39 0.09 20.59
C THR A 201 -0.07 -1.10 21.47
N LYS A 202 -0.90 -1.33 22.50
CA LYS A 202 -0.76 -2.42 23.48
C LYS A 202 -2.13 -3.08 23.72
N GLY A 203 -2.16 -4.23 24.38
CA GLY A 203 -3.40 -4.96 24.69
C GLY A 203 -3.46 -6.33 24.02
N ALA A 204 -4.58 -7.03 24.21
CA ALA A 204 -4.76 -8.42 23.79
C ALA A 204 -5.28 -8.59 22.35
N GLU A 205 -6.07 -7.64 21.85
CA GLU A 205 -6.67 -7.72 20.51
C GLU A 205 -5.68 -7.27 19.42
N PRO A 206 -5.76 -7.76 18.18
CA PRO A 206 -4.86 -7.33 17.10
C PRO A 206 -5.17 -5.91 16.61
N ASP A 207 -4.13 -5.12 16.35
CA ASP A 207 -4.20 -3.83 15.66
C ASP A 207 -3.45 -3.95 14.32
N THR A 208 -4.14 -3.72 13.19
CA THR A 208 -3.63 -3.92 11.83
C THR A 208 -3.97 -2.77 10.89
N THR A 209 -3.41 -2.76 9.68
CA THR A 209 -3.71 -1.77 8.62
C THR A 209 -3.60 -0.30 9.07
N PRO A 210 -2.45 0.13 9.63
CA PRO A 210 -2.28 1.52 9.97
C PRO A 210 -2.23 2.40 8.72
N ASP A 211 -2.71 3.63 8.86
CA ASP A 211 -2.70 4.63 7.79
C ASP A 211 -2.36 5.99 8.42
N TRP A 212 -1.28 6.62 7.98
CA TRP A 212 -0.94 7.98 8.36
C TRP A 212 -1.78 8.95 7.55
N SER A 213 -2.33 9.97 8.22
CA SER A 213 -2.91 11.11 7.51
C SER A 213 -1.82 11.81 6.71
N GLN A 214 -2.02 11.91 5.39
CA GLN A 214 -1.22 12.74 4.49
C GLN A 214 -1.72 14.19 4.47
#